data_AF-A0A401HBC6-F1
#
_entry.id   AF-A0A401HBC6-F1
#
_cell.length_a   1.000
_cell.length_b   1.000
_cell.length_c   1.000
_cell.angle_alpha   90.00
_cell.angle_beta   90.00
_cell.angle_gamma   90.00
#
_symmetry.space_group_name_H-M   'P 1'
#
loop_
_entity.id
_entity.type
_entity.pdbx_description
1 polymer ?
#
loop_
_entity_poly.entity_id
_entity_poly.type
_entity_poly.pdbx_seq_one_letter_code
_entity_poly.pdbx_strand_id
1 'polypeptide(L)'
;MTGEGYKQAIVVRRDLGMGRGKAAAQAAHASCEAVFLILESGRPEWRRWLEMWRLQGQAKVVLRVDSLAELQEVYSRAVEEGLPAS
;
A
#
# COMPACT_ATOMS: atom_id res chain seq x y z
N MET A 1 3.74 -23.60 6.54
CA MET A 1 3.66 -22.31 7.26
C MET A 1 3.67 -21.19 6.22
N THR A 2 2.53 -20.84 5.64
CA THR A 2 2.45 -19.82 4.58
C THR A 2 1.70 -18.61 5.11
N GLY A 3 2.44 -17.52 5.37
CA GLY A 3 2.02 -16.18 5.81
C GLY A 3 0.52 -15.90 5.92
N GLU A 4 -0.06 -16.22 7.06
CA GLU A 4 -1.49 -16.09 7.32
C GLU A 4 -1.84 -14.62 7.66
N GLY A 5 -2.29 -13.85 6.66
CA GLY A 5 -2.93 -12.55 6.89
C GLY A 5 -2.86 -11.55 5.72
N TYR A 6 -3.88 -10.70 5.61
CA TYR A 6 -3.89 -9.55 4.72
C TYR A 6 -2.98 -8.44 5.27
N LYS A 7 -2.32 -7.70 4.38
CA LYS A 7 -1.43 -6.59 4.75
C LYS A 7 -1.44 -5.51 3.66
N GLN A 8 -1.06 -4.30 4.06
CA GLN A 8 -0.78 -3.21 3.16
C GLN A 8 0.73 -2.95 3.14
N ALA A 9 1.34 -3.01 1.97
CA ALA A 9 2.73 -2.58 1.76
C ALA A 9 2.72 -1.10 1.35
N ILE A 10 3.55 -0.29 2.01
CA ILE A 10 3.69 1.15 1.72
C ILE A 10 5.14 1.39 1.33
N VAL A 11 5.38 1.81 0.09
CA VAL A 11 6.73 1.97 -0.45
C VAL A 11 7.09 3.45 -0.49
N VAL A 12 8.18 3.83 0.18
CA VAL A 12 8.62 5.22 0.28
C VAL A 12 9.94 5.43 -0.45
N ARG A 13 10.02 6.49 -1.24
CA ARG A 13 11.26 6.92 -1.88
C ARG A 13 12.24 7.53 -0.88
N ARG A 14 13.41 6.93 -0.73
CA ARG A 14 14.47 7.39 0.17
C ARG A 14 15.28 8.54 -0.43
N ASP A 15 15.46 8.52 -1.75
CA ASP A 15 16.28 9.48 -2.50
C ASP A 15 15.75 10.93 -2.43
N LEU A 16 14.49 11.12 -2.04
CA LEU A 16 13.90 12.43 -1.78
C LEU A 16 14.38 13.12 -0.50
N GLY A 17 15.17 12.45 0.35
CA GLY A 17 15.75 13.05 1.55
C GLY A 17 14.71 13.52 2.58
N MET A 18 13.50 12.93 2.59
CA MET A 18 12.41 13.34 3.48
C MET A 18 12.75 13.10 4.95
N GLY A 19 12.48 14.10 5.79
CA GLY A 19 12.54 13.94 7.25
C GLY A 19 11.49 12.94 7.76
N ARG A 20 11.72 12.38 8.96
CA ARG A 20 10.87 11.32 9.56
C ARG A 20 9.38 11.68 9.59
N GLY A 21 9.03 12.91 9.98
CA GLY A 21 7.64 13.36 10.02
C GLY A 21 6.99 13.44 8.64
N LYS A 22 7.72 13.92 7.62
CA LYS A 22 7.21 13.98 6.24
C LYS A 22 7.03 12.57 5.68
N ALA A 23 7.97 11.66 5.90
CA ALA A 23 7.85 10.27 5.48
C ALA A 23 6.65 9.58 6.15
N ALA A 24 6.43 9.78 7.45
CA ALA A 24 5.28 9.27 8.18
C ALA A 24 3.96 9.82 7.63
N ALA A 25 3.89 11.13 7.33
CA ALA A 25 2.71 11.74 6.73
C ALA A 25 2.42 11.15 5.34
N GLN A 26 3.44 11.02 4.47
CA GLN A 26 3.24 10.42 3.15
C GLN A 26 2.79 8.95 3.23
N ALA A 27 3.33 8.17 4.17
CA ALA A 27 2.87 6.81 4.40
C ALA A 27 1.40 6.76 4.87
N ALA A 28 0.99 7.70 5.74
CA ALA A 28 -0.40 7.82 6.17
C ALA A 28 -1.32 8.22 5.01
N HIS A 29 -0.92 9.18 4.18
CA HIS A 29 -1.67 9.57 2.97
C HIS A 29 -1.86 8.38 2.04
N ALA A 30 -0.79 7.68 1.65
CA ALA A 30 -0.87 6.50 0.80
C ALA A 30 -1.75 5.39 1.41
N SER A 31 -1.70 5.21 2.73
CA SER A 31 -2.55 4.24 3.42
C SER A 31 -4.05 4.56 3.27
N CYS A 32 -4.43 5.82 3.46
CA CYS A 32 -5.81 6.29 3.30
C CYS A 32 -6.27 6.24 1.84
N GLU A 33 -5.46 6.69 0.90
CA GLU A 33 -5.80 6.70 -0.53
C GLU A 33 -6.08 5.30 -1.06
N ALA A 34 -5.28 4.30 -0.67
CA ALA A 34 -5.55 2.91 -1.04
C ALA A 34 -6.90 2.40 -0.50
N VAL A 35 -7.33 2.87 0.68
CA VAL A 35 -8.66 2.53 1.23
C VAL A 35 -9.76 3.21 0.41
N PHE A 36 -9.62 4.50 0.11
CA PHE A 36 -10.60 5.22 -0.71
C PHE A 36 -10.72 4.61 -2.11
N LEU A 37 -9.60 4.30 -2.76
CA LEU A 37 -9.55 3.57 -4.02
C LEU A 37 -10.37 2.27 -3.96
N ILE A 38 -10.18 1.45 -2.92
CA ILE A 38 -10.94 0.20 -2.76
C ILE A 38 -12.44 0.47 -2.62
N LEU A 39 -12.83 1.45 -1.79
CA LEU A 39 -14.23 1.77 -1.54
C LEU A 39 -14.96 2.25 -2.81
N GLU A 40 -14.27 3.04 -3.62
CA GLU A 40 -14.77 3.65 -4.87
C GLU A 40 -14.68 2.71 -6.09
N SER A 41 -13.78 1.71 -6.07
CA SER A 41 -13.53 0.81 -7.20
C SER A 41 -14.74 -0.01 -7.67
N GLY A 42 -15.75 -0.19 -6.81
CA GLY A 42 -16.87 -1.10 -7.07
C GLY A 42 -16.49 -2.59 -7.10
N ARG A 43 -15.24 -2.97 -6.79
CA ARG A 43 -14.74 -4.35 -6.83
C ARG A 43 -15.09 -5.10 -5.53
N PRO A 44 -15.99 -6.11 -5.55
CA PRO A 44 -16.42 -6.81 -4.34
C PRO A 44 -15.27 -7.57 -3.64
N GLU A 45 -14.34 -8.12 -4.42
CA GLU A 45 -13.17 -8.81 -3.91
C GLU A 45 -12.28 -7.89 -3.08
N TRP A 46 -11.94 -6.70 -3.60
CA TRP A 46 -11.12 -5.73 -2.89
C TRP A 46 -11.78 -5.27 -1.60
N ARG A 47 -13.10 -5.09 -1.58
CA ARG A 47 -13.86 -4.80 -0.36
C ARG A 47 -13.74 -5.92 0.68
N ARG A 48 -13.81 -7.17 0.26
CA ARG A 48 -13.59 -8.34 1.13
C ARG A 48 -12.16 -8.35 1.69
N TRP A 49 -11.16 -8.06 0.87
CA TRP A 49 -9.77 -7.97 1.34
C TRP A 49 -9.59 -6.85 2.37
N LEU A 50 -10.18 -5.69 2.15
CA LEU A 50 -10.16 -4.56 3.08
C LEU A 50 -10.82 -4.92 4.41
N GLU A 51 -11.97 -5.60 4.38
CA GLU A 51 -12.66 -6.07 5.59
C GLU A 51 -11.79 -7.06 6.39
N MET A 52 -11.22 -8.07 5.72
CA MET A 52 -10.35 -9.04 6.36
C MET A 52 -9.07 -8.40 6.91
N TRP A 53 -8.44 -7.50 6.16
CA TRP A 53 -7.30 -6.72 6.61
C TRP A 53 -7.63 -5.93 7.88
N ARG A 54 -8.78 -5.26 7.92
CA ARG A 54 -9.24 -4.52 9.10
C ARG A 54 -9.47 -5.44 10.30
N LEU A 55 -10.14 -6.58 10.10
CA LEU A 55 -10.39 -7.58 11.15
C LEU A 55 -9.10 -8.19 11.70
N GLN A 56 -8.05 -8.28 10.87
CA GLN A 56 -6.74 -8.81 11.24
C GLN A 56 -5.79 -7.74 11.80
N GLY A 57 -6.30 -6.59 12.25
CA GLY A 57 -5.49 -5.56 12.89
C GLY A 57 -4.74 -4.67 11.89
N GLN A 58 -5.19 -4.61 10.64
CA GLN A 58 -4.79 -3.63 9.63
C GLN A 58 -3.28 -3.49 9.44
N ALA A 59 -2.59 -4.64 9.33
CA ALA A 59 -1.13 -4.74 9.24
C ALA A 59 -0.54 -3.88 8.11
N LYS A 60 0.46 -3.06 8.43
CA LYS A 60 1.17 -2.17 7.49
C LYS A 60 2.66 -2.46 7.54
N VAL A 61 3.27 -2.60 6.38
CA VAL A 61 4.73 -2.78 6.25
C VAL A 61 5.27 -1.64 5.40
N VAL A 62 6.11 -0.80 5.99
CA VAL A 62 6.74 0.32 5.29
C VAL A 62 8.08 -0.14 4.72
N LEU A 63 8.22 -0.02 3.41
CA LEU A 63 9.38 -0.41 2.61
C LEU A 63 10.00 0.84 1.97
N ARG A 64 11.18 0.67 1.37
CA ARG A 64 11.90 1.75 0.71
C ARG A 64 12.38 1.34 -0.68
N VAL A 65 12.46 2.34 -1.55
CA VAL A 65 13.10 2.29 -2.87
C VAL A 65 14.00 3.52 -3.03
N ASP A 66 14.98 3.43 -3.92
CA ASP A 66 16.00 4.47 -4.09
C ASP A 66 15.79 5.29 -5.38
N SER A 67 14.69 5.07 -6.11
CA SER A 67 14.33 5.89 -7.29
C SER A 67 12.83 5.92 -7.60
N LEU A 68 12.42 6.85 -8.48
CA LEU A 68 11.07 6.85 -9.06
C LEU A 68 10.80 5.61 -9.91
N ALA A 69 11.79 5.17 -10.68
CA ALA A 69 11.65 4.03 -11.58
C ALA A 69 11.32 2.75 -10.81
N GLU A 70 12.03 2.50 -9.69
CA GLU A 70 11.73 1.36 -8.81
C GLU A 70 10.33 1.45 -8.19
N LEU A 71 9.89 2.65 -7.77
CA LEU A 71 8.53 2.83 -7.25
C LEU A 71 7.47 2.51 -8.32
N GLN A 72 7.70 2.98 -9.55
CA GLN A 72 6.81 2.73 -10.69
C GLN A 72 6.78 1.25 -11.08
N GLU A 73 7.91 0.56 -11.03
CA GLU A 73 7.96 -0.89 -11.27
C GLU A 73 7.12 -1.65 -10.24
N VAL A 74 7.25 -1.33 -8.95
CA VAL A 74 6.43 -1.96 -7.90
C VAL A 74 4.94 -1.67 -8.11
N TYR A 75 4.59 -0.43 -8.46
CA TYR A 75 3.21 -0.05 -8.75
C TYR A 75 2.64 -0.83 -9.95
N SER A 76 3.35 -0.86 -11.08
CA SER A 76 2.91 -1.56 -12.29
C SER A 76 2.68 -3.06 -12.01
N ARG A 77 3.61 -3.70 -11.30
CA ARG A 77 3.47 -5.11 -10.92
C ARG A 77 2.26 -5.35 -10.01
N ALA A 78 2.00 -4.47 -9.05
CA ALA A 78 0.82 -4.59 -8.19
C ALA A 78 -0.48 -4.50 -9.00
N VAL A 79 -0.54 -3.57 -9.96
CA VAL A 79 -1.70 -3.41 -10.86
C VAL A 79 -1.86 -4.61 -11.79
N GLU A 80 -0.78 -5.13 -12.37
CA GLU A 80 -0.79 -6.33 -13.23
C GLU A 80 -1.30 -7.56 -12.49
N GLU A 81 -0.96 -7.71 -11.20
CA GLU A 81 -1.45 -8.77 -10.31
C GLU A 81 -2.87 -8.50 -9.77
N GLY A 82 -3.53 -7.41 -10.19
CA GLY A 82 -4.89 -7.08 -9.79
C GLY A 82 -5.04 -6.58 -8.35
N LEU A 83 -3.95 -6.12 -7.73
CA LEU A 83 -3.97 -5.56 -6.37
C LEU A 83 -4.41 -4.08 -6.38
N PRO A 84 -5.08 -3.60 -5.32
CA PRO A 84 -5.30 -2.17 -5.13
C PRO A 84 -3.97 -1.46 -4.86
N ALA A 85 -3.64 -0.48 -5.70
CA ALA A 85 -2.42 0.33 -5.61
C ALA A 85 -2.73 1.80 -5.89
N SER A 86 -2.15 2.70 -5.08
CA SER A 86 -2.33 4.16 -5.12
C SER A 86 -0.98 4.87 -5.14
#